data_AF-A0A382WTP4-F1
#
_entry.id   AF-A0A382WTP4-F1
#
_cell.length_a   1.000
_cell.length_b   1.000
_cell.length_c   1.000
_cell.angle_alpha   90.00
_cell.angle_beta   90.00
_cell.angle_gamma   90.00
#
_symmetry.space_group_name_H-M   'P 1'
#
loop_
_entity.id
_entity.type
_entity.pdbx_description
1 polymer ?
#
loop_
_entity_poly.entity_id
_entity_poly.type
_entity_poly.pdbx_seq_one_letter_code
_entity_poly.pdbx_strand_id
1 'polypeptide(L)'
;ILLTMAIAGAWVALNFQAPARRRKITLALLGGMILFLAGMFFLTWTFGMILNLDLYLPFGHADDTMNHANHLVWPLSVYIQVLVMLLFLAPVLFGLMGIWGLSKRMVNWSMAYMLIFLGLYALLSYEGVVSQLSSASDPHAPGLNPLPTQIGEADSLGGLISGEVWELLLVAILLMVYSETAQATIRFLEYAFRLPESCKKDPEYVRQFQSILNTHMHHTVVVIFAVGFVTMLALKFDDLIIDIVGWAGSGQWSGQVRESLELRLTYGKVISAML
;
A
#
# COMPACT_ATOMS: atom_id res chain seq x y z
N ILE A 1 -9.86 -5.66 8.73
CA ILE A 1 -8.97 -6.85 8.80
C ILE A 1 -9.74 -8.17 8.61
N LEU A 2 -10.78 -8.47 9.40
CA LEU A 2 -11.56 -9.70 9.22
C LEU A 2 -12.19 -9.81 7.82
N LEU A 3 -12.78 -8.72 7.33
CA LEU A 3 -13.37 -8.66 5.99
C LEU A 3 -12.33 -8.91 4.88
N THR A 4 -11.15 -8.30 4.97
CA THR A 4 -10.08 -8.49 3.97
C THR A 4 -9.54 -9.91 3.98
N MET A 5 -9.43 -10.54 5.16
CA MET A 5 -9.07 -11.96 5.27
C MET A 5 -10.14 -12.86 4.66
N ALA A 6 -11.42 -12.60 4.92
CA ALA A 6 -12.51 -13.36 4.33
C ALA A 6 -12.52 -13.26 2.79
N ILE A 7 -12.37 -12.05 2.25
CA ILE A 7 -12.35 -11.80 0.80
C ILE A 7 -11.13 -12.47 0.16
N ALA A 8 -9.93 -12.28 0.72
CA ALA A 8 -8.71 -12.88 0.19
C ALA A 8 -8.76 -14.41 0.28
N GLY A 9 -9.27 -14.95 1.39
CA GLY A 9 -9.46 -16.40 1.59
C GLY A 9 -10.45 -16.99 0.60
N ALA A 10 -11.59 -16.34 0.40
CA ALA A 10 -12.57 -16.75 -0.61
C ALA A 10 -11.95 -16.73 -2.02
N TRP A 11 -11.20 -15.68 -2.36
CA TRP A 11 -10.53 -15.57 -3.66
C TRP A 11 -9.52 -16.71 -3.89
N VAL A 12 -8.68 -17.00 -2.90
CA VAL A 12 -7.69 -18.07 -2.96
C VAL A 12 -8.37 -19.43 -3.05
N ALA A 13 -9.40 -19.68 -2.23
CA ALA A 13 -10.19 -20.91 -2.29
C ALA A 13 -10.84 -21.11 -3.67
N LEU A 14 -11.32 -20.03 -4.30
CA LEU A 14 -11.86 -20.06 -5.66
C LEU A 14 -10.80 -20.36 -6.72
N ASN A 15 -9.58 -19.88 -6.56
CA ASN A 15 -8.48 -20.17 -7.50
C ASN A 15 -8.04 -21.63 -7.45
N PHE A 16 -8.22 -22.34 -6.33
CA PHE A 16 -7.97 -23.77 -6.22
C PHE A 16 -9.10 -24.65 -6.80
N GLN A 17 -10.25 -24.06 -7.16
CA GLN A 17 -11.34 -24.82 -7.79
C GLN A 17 -11.09 -25.05 -9.28
N ALA A 18 -11.68 -26.13 -9.82
CA ALA A 18 -11.64 -26.42 -11.25
C ALA A 18 -12.18 -25.23 -12.09
N PRO A 19 -11.62 -24.97 -13.29
CA PRO A 19 -11.95 -23.79 -14.10
C PRO A 19 -13.44 -23.69 -14.46
N ALA A 20 -14.11 -24.83 -14.68
CA ALA A 20 -15.55 -24.87 -14.92
C ALA A 20 -16.38 -24.38 -13.71
N ARG A 21 -15.99 -24.76 -12.49
CA ARG A 21 -16.68 -24.34 -11.26
C ARG A 21 -16.40 -22.86 -10.98
N ARG A 22 -15.16 -22.41 -11.16
CA ARG A 22 -14.79 -20.99 -11.06
C ARG A 22 -15.64 -20.13 -11.99
N ARG A 23 -15.76 -20.51 -13.27
CA ARG A 23 -16.60 -19.78 -14.25
C ARG A 23 -18.06 -19.69 -13.79
N LYS A 24 -18.64 -20.80 -13.30
CA LYS A 24 -20.02 -20.81 -12.80
C LYS A 24 -20.21 -19.87 -11.61
N ILE A 25 -19.28 -19.86 -10.66
CA ILE A 25 -19.34 -18.98 -9.48
C ILE A 25 -19.19 -17.52 -9.90
N THR A 26 -18.25 -17.20 -10.79
CA THR A 26 -18.09 -15.84 -11.31
C THR A 26 -19.33 -15.37 -12.06
N LEU A 27 -19.94 -16.22 -12.89
CA LEU A 27 -21.19 -15.90 -13.57
C LEU A 27 -22.36 -15.73 -12.59
N ALA A 28 -22.46 -16.57 -11.56
CA ALA A 28 -23.48 -16.44 -10.53
C ALA A 28 -23.33 -15.13 -9.74
N LEU A 29 -22.08 -14.76 -9.38
CA LEU A 29 -21.78 -13.50 -8.69
C LEU A 29 -22.10 -12.30 -9.57
N LEU A 30 -21.68 -12.33 -10.85
CA LEU A 30 -21.95 -11.26 -11.81
C LEU A 30 -23.46 -11.14 -12.07
N GLY A 31 -24.16 -12.26 -12.25
CA GLY A 31 -25.62 -12.30 -12.37
C GLY A 31 -26.31 -11.73 -11.13
N GLY A 32 -25.85 -12.10 -9.93
CA GLY A 32 -26.34 -11.55 -8.67
C GLY A 32 -26.11 -10.03 -8.56
N MET A 33 -24.97 -9.53 -9.02
CA MET A 33 -24.72 -8.09 -9.10
C MET A 33 -25.69 -7.43 -10.09
N ILE A 34 -25.85 -7.95 -11.31
CA ILE A 34 -26.81 -7.38 -12.27
C ILE A 34 -28.24 -7.40 -11.70
N LEU A 35 -28.65 -8.49 -11.05
CA LEU A 35 -29.96 -8.58 -10.41
C LEU A 35 -30.10 -7.62 -9.22
N PHE A 36 -29.04 -7.35 -8.48
CA PHE A 36 -29.07 -6.35 -7.42
C PHE A 36 -29.22 -4.93 -7.98
N LEU A 37 -28.48 -4.62 -9.04
CA LEU A 37 -28.52 -3.31 -9.70
C LEU A 37 -29.87 -3.05 -10.39
N ALA A 38 -30.29 -3.99 -11.25
CA ALA A 38 -31.45 -3.80 -12.12
C ALA A 38 -32.73 -4.46 -11.58
N GLY A 39 -32.61 -5.48 -10.73
CA GLY A 39 -33.77 -6.23 -10.24
C GLY A 39 -34.65 -5.41 -9.31
N MET A 40 -34.10 -4.55 -8.45
CA MET A 40 -34.91 -3.65 -7.63
C MET A 40 -35.76 -2.74 -8.53
N PHE A 41 -35.15 -2.13 -9.54
CA PHE A 41 -35.84 -1.30 -10.53
C PHE A 41 -36.93 -2.05 -11.31
N PHE A 42 -36.61 -3.23 -11.85
CA PHE A 42 -37.58 -4.01 -12.61
C PHE A 42 -38.75 -4.47 -11.73
N LEU A 43 -38.49 -4.89 -10.49
CA LEU A 43 -39.54 -5.27 -9.55
C LEU A 43 -40.44 -4.09 -9.18
N THR A 44 -39.89 -2.94 -8.81
CA THR A 44 -40.71 -1.78 -8.43
C THR A 44 -41.51 -1.24 -9.61
N TRP A 45 -40.91 -1.19 -10.80
CA TRP A 45 -41.59 -0.75 -12.02
C TRP A 45 -42.69 -1.71 -12.46
N THR A 46 -42.40 -3.02 -12.54
CA THR A 46 -43.42 -4.02 -12.94
C THR A 46 -44.56 -4.09 -11.95
N PHE A 47 -44.28 -4.06 -10.64
CA PHE A 47 -45.31 -4.03 -9.62
C PHE A 47 -46.11 -2.73 -9.66
N GLY A 48 -45.45 -1.60 -9.93
CA GLY A 48 -46.09 -0.30 -10.13
C GLY A 48 -47.02 -0.27 -11.35
N MET A 49 -46.67 -0.94 -12.45
CA MET A 49 -47.56 -1.09 -13.61
C MET A 49 -48.76 -1.99 -13.30
N ILE A 50 -48.55 -3.08 -12.56
CA ILE A 50 -49.62 -4.02 -12.17
C ILE A 50 -50.62 -3.36 -11.23
N LEU A 51 -50.16 -2.62 -10.22
CA LEU A 51 -51.03 -1.98 -9.23
C LEU A 51 -51.82 -0.79 -9.79
N ASN A 52 -51.19 0.00 -10.66
CA ASN A 52 -51.85 1.16 -11.28
C ASN A 52 -52.63 0.80 -12.56
N LEU A 53 -52.50 -0.45 -13.05
CA LEU A 53 -53.11 -0.96 -14.28
C LEU A 53 -52.83 -0.06 -15.51
N ASP A 54 -51.65 0.56 -15.54
CA ASP A 54 -51.22 1.48 -16.60
C ASP A 54 -49.81 1.15 -17.08
N LEU A 55 -49.59 1.30 -18.38
CA LEU A 55 -48.30 1.08 -19.03
C LEU A 55 -47.58 2.43 -19.16
N TYR A 56 -46.70 2.72 -18.21
CA TYR A 56 -45.94 3.96 -18.18
C TYR A 56 -44.43 3.72 -18.20
N LEU A 57 -43.70 4.70 -18.74
CA LEU A 57 -42.24 4.71 -18.72
C LEU A 57 -41.73 4.97 -17.29
N PRO A 58 -40.63 4.35 -16.86
CA PRO A 58 -40.17 4.42 -15.47
C PRO A 58 -39.47 5.74 -15.07
N PHE A 59 -39.62 6.79 -15.87
CA PHE A 59 -39.00 8.11 -15.69
C PHE A 59 -39.83 9.21 -16.36
N GLY A 60 -39.67 10.45 -15.89
CA GLY A 60 -40.24 11.65 -16.52
C GLY A 60 -41.64 12.02 -16.02
N HIS A 61 -42.09 11.43 -14.91
CA HIS A 61 -43.38 11.76 -14.28
C HIS A 61 -43.23 12.87 -13.26
N ALA A 62 -44.31 13.64 -13.07
CA ALA A 62 -44.38 14.68 -12.04
C ALA A 62 -44.51 14.09 -10.62
N ASP A 63 -45.01 12.86 -10.51
CA ASP A 63 -45.09 12.12 -9.25
C ASP A 63 -43.85 11.23 -9.09
N ASP A 64 -43.10 11.45 -8.01
CA ASP A 64 -41.87 10.71 -7.70
C ASP A 64 -42.12 9.22 -7.50
N THR A 65 -43.33 8.82 -7.12
CA THR A 65 -43.69 7.40 -6.93
C THR A 65 -43.74 6.60 -8.23
N MET A 66 -43.85 7.28 -9.37
CA MET A 66 -43.81 6.69 -10.72
C MET A 66 -42.41 6.71 -11.33
N ASN A 67 -41.46 7.43 -10.72
CA ASN A 67 -40.08 7.54 -11.18
C ASN A 67 -39.20 6.41 -10.60
N HIS A 68 -39.46 5.17 -11.03
CA HIS A 68 -38.76 3.98 -10.54
C HIS A 68 -37.25 3.98 -10.84
N ALA A 69 -36.79 4.76 -11.82
CA ALA A 69 -35.36 4.90 -12.14
C ALA A 69 -34.52 5.36 -10.93
N ASN A 70 -35.11 6.09 -9.98
CA ASN A 70 -34.43 6.52 -8.76
C ASN A 70 -33.96 5.34 -7.88
N HIS A 71 -34.60 4.18 -7.98
CA HIS A 71 -34.19 2.98 -7.25
C HIS A 71 -32.86 2.39 -7.74
N LEU A 72 -32.31 2.80 -8.89
CA LEU A 72 -30.96 2.39 -9.32
C LEU A 72 -29.84 3.14 -8.57
N VAL A 73 -30.14 4.31 -7.99
CA VAL A 73 -29.14 5.17 -7.36
C VAL A 73 -28.50 4.47 -6.15
N TRP A 74 -29.32 3.81 -5.32
CA TRP A 74 -28.82 3.14 -4.13
C TRP A 74 -27.88 1.96 -4.46
N PRO A 75 -28.25 0.98 -5.32
CA PRO A 75 -27.33 -0.08 -5.72
C PRO A 75 -26.04 0.44 -6.37
N LEU A 76 -26.14 1.48 -7.21
CA LEU A 76 -24.98 2.11 -7.83
C LEU A 76 -24.05 2.75 -6.78
N SER A 77 -24.63 3.43 -5.77
CA SER A 77 -23.85 4.02 -4.68
C SER A 77 -23.09 2.97 -3.88
N VAL A 78 -23.71 1.80 -3.63
CA VAL A 78 -23.05 0.66 -2.97
C VAL A 78 -21.86 0.17 -3.81
N TYR A 79 -21.99 0.08 -5.13
CA TYR A 79 -20.87 -0.32 -5.99
C TYR A 79 -19.72 0.66 -5.97
N ILE A 80 -20.02 1.96 -6.01
CA ILE A 80 -18.99 3.00 -5.92
C ILE A 80 -18.28 2.93 -4.56
N GLN A 81 -19.03 2.79 -3.47
CA GLN A 81 -18.46 2.65 -2.13
C GLN A 81 -17.57 1.41 -2.00
N VAL A 82 -18.02 0.26 -2.51
CA VAL A 82 -17.22 -0.98 -2.53
C VAL A 82 -15.98 -0.81 -3.40
N LEU A 83 -16.07 -0.14 -4.55
CA LEU A 83 -14.92 0.14 -5.42
C LEU A 83 -13.88 0.98 -4.69
N VAL A 84 -14.30 2.08 -4.06
CA VAL A 84 -13.42 2.96 -3.28
C VAL A 84 -12.77 2.17 -2.13
N MET A 85 -13.57 1.40 -1.39
CA MET A 85 -13.06 0.54 -0.32
C MET A 85 -12.02 -0.46 -0.82
N LEU A 86 -12.25 -1.12 -1.96
CA LEU A 86 -11.31 -2.06 -2.56
C LEU A 86 -10.01 -1.38 -3.02
N LEU A 87 -10.09 -0.13 -3.48
CA LEU A 87 -8.94 0.67 -3.86
C LEU A 87 -8.04 0.92 -2.63
N PHE A 88 -8.61 1.41 -1.52
CA PHE A 88 -7.86 1.60 -0.27
C PHE A 88 -7.32 0.30 0.33
N LEU A 89 -8.06 -0.80 0.22
CA LEU A 89 -7.66 -2.10 0.77
C LEU A 89 -6.80 -2.93 -0.19
N ALA A 90 -6.55 -2.44 -1.41
CA ALA A 90 -5.81 -3.14 -2.46
C ALA A 90 -4.44 -3.69 -2.00
N PRO A 91 -3.56 -2.95 -1.29
CA PRO A 91 -2.26 -3.49 -0.93
C PRO A 91 -2.40 -4.66 0.05
N VAL A 92 -3.29 -4.54 1.04
CA VAL A 92 -3.56 -5.62 2.00
C VAL A 92 -4.18 -6.83 1.31
N LEU A 93 -5.14 -6.62 0.41
CA LEU A 93 -5.80 -7.70 -0.33
C LEU A 93 -4.83 -8.44 -1.25
N PHE A 94 -4.06 -7.73 -2.06
CA PHE A 94 -3.05 -8.34 -2.93
C PHE A 94 -1.96 -9.05 -2.12
N GLY A 95 -1.59 -8.50 -0.97
CA GLY A 95 -0.61 -9.13 -0.08
C GLY A 95 -1.10 -10.46 0.48
N LEU A 96 -2.33 -10.48 1.01
CA LEU A 96 -2.97 -11.71 1.52
C LEU A 96 -3.18 -12.74 0.40
N MET A 97 -3.70 -12.31 -0.75
CA MET A 97 -3.86 -13.18 -1.93
C MET A 97 -2.52 -13.72 -2.43
N GLY A 98 -1.44 -12.94 -2.33
CA GLY A 98 -0.10 -13.36 -2.71
C GLY A 98 0.48 -14.42 -1.77
N ILE A 99 0.38 -14.22 -0.46
CA ILE A 99 0.91 -15.18 0.52
C ILE A 99 0.07 -16.48 0.50
N TRP A 100 -1.25 -16.37 0.61
CA TRP A 100 -2.12 -17.55 0.68
C TRP A 100 -2.27 -18.26 -0.66
N GLY A 101 -2.25 -17.51 -1.76
CA GLY A 101 -2.31 -18.06 -3.11
C GLY A 101 -0.95 -18.43 -3.70
N LEU A 102 0.15 -18.34 -2.92
CA LEU A 102 1.52 -18.60 -3.35
C LEU A 102 1.90 -17.86 -4.64
N SER A 103 1.46 -16.61 -4.77
CA SER A 103 1.62 -15.79 -5.97
C SER A 103 2.60 -14.64 -5.76
N LYS A 104 3.82 -14.81 -6.29
CA LYS A 104 4.86 -13.76 -6.30
C LYS A 104 4.40 -12.48 -7.00
N ARG A 105 3.59 -12.64 -8.05
CA ARG A 105 3.01 -11.52 -8.81
C ARG A 105 2.10 -10.65 -7.93
N MET A 106 1.25 -11.27 -7.10
CA MET A 106 0.34 -10.53 -6.23
C MET A 106 1.08 -9.82 -5.09
N VAL A 107 2.13 -10.43 -4.54
CA VAL A 107 3.02 -9.75 -3.58
C VAL A 107 3.67 -8.50 -4.20
N ASN A 108 4.13 -8.59 -5.45
CA ASN A 108 4.69 -7.44 -6.16
C ASN A 108 3.64 -6.35 -6.42
N TRP A 109 2.40 -6.72 -6.72
CA TRP A 109 1.30 -5.74 -6.85
C TRP A 109 0.98 -5.05 -5.53
N SER A 110 1.01 -5.78 -4.41
CA SER A 110 0.88 -5.19 -3.08
C SER A 110 1.94 -4.12 -2.82
N MET A 111 3.21 -4.46 -3.08
CA MET A 111 4.35 -3.53 -2.95
C MET A 111 4.22 -2.32 -3.87
N ALA A 112 3.92 -2.55 -5.15
CA ALA A 112 3.76 -1.46 -6.12
C ALA A 112 2.63 -0.51 -5.71
N TYR A 113 1.51 -1.05 -5.21
CA TYR A 113 0.39 -0.25 -4.74
C TYR A 113 0.77 0.60 -3.51
N MET A 114 1.50 0.02 -2.55
CA MET A 114 2.02 0.77 -1.41
C MET A 114 2.95 1.91 -1.86
N LEU A 115 3.84 1.67 -2.81
CA LEU A 115 4.75 2.69 -3.34
C LEU A 115 4.02 3.79 -4.11
N ILE A 116 3.00 3.44 -4.90
CA ILE A 116 2.14 4.42 -5.58
C ILE A 116 1.42 5.28 -4.55
N PHE A 117 0.86 4.67 -3.50
CA PHE A 117 0.16 5.41 -2.44
C PHE A 117 1.11 6.36 -1.71
N LEU A 118 2.30 5.89 -1.32
CA LEU A 118 3.33 6.73 -0.70
C LEU A 118 3.82 7.83 -1.63
N GLY A 119 4.01 7.54 -2.91
CA GLY A 119 4.43 8.52 -3.92
C GLY A 119 3.38 9.60 -4.17
N LEU A 120 2.10 9.21 -4.26
CA LEU A 120 0.99 10.17 -4.35
C LEU A 120 0.86 10.99 -3.07
N TYR A 121 0.99 10.36 -1.91
CA TYR A 121 0.96 11.06 -0.62
C TYR A 121 2.10 12.07 -0.51
N ALA A 122 3.31 11.70 -0.91
CA ALA A 122 4.46 12.60 -0.95
C ALA A 122 4.26 13.76 -1.93
N LEU A 123 3.75 13.48 -3.14
CA LEU A 123 3.45 14.51 -4.15
C LEU A 123 2.40 15.51 -3.66
N LEU A 124 1.32 15.00 -3.05
CA LEU A 124 0.23 15.81 -2.50
C LEU A 124 0.64 16.58 -1.24
N SER A 125 1.69 16.13 -0.55
CA SER A 125 2.27 16.81 0.62
C SER A 125 3.18 17.98 0.26
N TYR A 126 3.47 18.21 -1.03
CA TYR A 126 4.31 19.32 -1.46
C TYR A 126 3.67 20.68 -1.12
N GLU A 127 4.45 21.62 -0.56
CA GLU A 127 3.97 22.92 -0.09
C GLU A 127 3.23 23.71 -1.19
N GLY A 128 3.72 23.65 -2.43
CA GLY A 128 3.04 24.28 -3.56
C GLY A 128 1.67 23.68 -3.89
N VAL A 129 1.43 22.39 -3.60
CA VAL A 129 0.11 21.75 -3.79
C VAL A 129 -0.78 22.03 -2.59
N VAL A 130 -0.24 21.90 -1.38
CA VAL A 130 -0.98 22.14 -0.12
C VAL A 130 -1.46 23.58 -0.05
N SER A 131 -0.64 24.57 -0.41
CA SER A 131 -1.04 25.99 -0.43
C SER A 131 -2.21 26.24 -1.39
N GLN A 132 -2.18 25.66 -2.59
CA GLN A 132 -3.27 25.75 -3.56
C GLN A 132 -4.54 25.04 -3.08
N LEU A 133 -4.41 23.85 -2.49
CA LEU A 133 -5.56 23.09 -1.98
C LEU A 133 -6.16 23.71 -0.71
N SER A 134 -5.31 24.28 0.15
CA SER A 134 -5.73 25.00 1.37
C SER A 134 -6.54 26.25 1.05
N SER A 135 -6.22 26.93 -0.07
CA SER A 135 -7.00 28.06 -0.56
C SER A 135 -8.38 27.65 -1.11
N ALA A 136 -8.55 26.37 -1.45
CA ALA A 136 -9.80 25.78 -1.93
C ALA A 136 -10.60 25.05 -0.83
N SER A 137 -9.99 24.76 0.34
CA SER A 137 -10.59 23.95 1.40
C SER A 137 -11.09 24.80 2.58
N ASP A 138 -12.32 24.52 3.00
CA ASP A 138 -13.07 25.07 4.13
C ASP A 138 -12.23 25.22 5.43
N PRO A 139 -12.29 26.36 6.16
CA PRO A 139 -11.65 26.57 7.47
C PRO A 139 -11.93 25.51 8.54
N HIS A 140 -12.97 24.68 8.38
CA HIS A 140 -13.37 23.64 9.32
C HIS A 140 -13.08 22.20 8.85
N ALA A 141 -12.55 22.03 7.64
CA ALA A 141 -12.10 20.74 7.12
C ALA A 141 -10.63 20.89 6.74
N PRO A 142 -9.67 20.56 7.64
CA PRO A 142 -8.27 20.73 7.32
C PRO A 142 -7.97 19.96 6.04
N GLY A 143 -7.29 20.63 5.11
CA GLY A 143 -6.83 20.04 3.87
C GLY A 143 -5.89 18.85 4.10
N LEU A 144 -5.17 18.46 3.05
CA LEU A 144 -4.15 17.41 3.14
C LEU A 144 -3.22 17.68 4.33
N ASN A 145 -2.98 16.66 5.17
CA ASN A 145 -1.95 16.72 6.21
C ASN A 145 -0.60 16.39 5.55
N PRO A 146 0.28 17.37 5.32
CA PRO A 146 1.53 17.11 4.61
C PRO A 146 2.47 16.23 5.43
N LEU A 147 3.32 15.47 4.75
CA LEU A 147 4.50 14.89 5.37
C LEU A 147 5.31 15.97 6.09
N PRO A 148 5.80 15.71 7.32
CA PRO A 148 6.71 16.61 7.98
C PRO A 148 7.98 16.76 7.13
N THR A 149 8.57 17.95 7.17
CA THR A 149 9.83 18.19 6.49
C THR A 149 10.88 17.21 7.00
N GLN A 150 11.53 16.46 6.10
CA GLN A 150 12.57 15.47 6.43
C GLN A 150 13.86 16.11 7.01
N ILE A 151 13.80 17.41 7.30
CA ILE A 151 14.84 18.23 7.88
C ILE A 151 14.38 18.55 9.30
N GLY A 152 14.87 17.77 10.27
CA GLY A 152 14.60 17.96 11.69
C GLY A 152 15.88 17.83 12.50
N GLU A 153 15.89 18.37 13.71
CA GLU A 153 17.00 18.15 14.65
C GLU A 153 17.13 16.66 14.98
N ALA A 154 18.36 16.15 15.01
CA ALA A 154 18.63 14.75 15.29
C ALA A 154 18.40 14.45 16.79
N ASP A 155 17.19 14.07 17.15
CA ASP A 155 16.81 13.74 18.54
C ASP A 155 16.69 12.23 18.78
N SER A 156 16.43 11.44 17.73
CA SER A 156 16.17 10.00 17.88
C SER A 156 17.43 9.14 17.67
N LEU A 157 17.42 7.94 18.27
CA LEU A 157 18.49 6.93 18.15
C LEU A 157 19.88 7.47 18.56
N GLY A 158 19.94 8.21 19.67
CA GLY A 158 21.19 8.77 20.20
C GLY A 158 21.75 9.95 19.39
N GLY A 159 20.89 10.67 18.66
CA GLY A 159 21.27 11.82 17.84
C GLY A 159 21.76 11.45 16.44
N LEU A 160 21.41 10.26 15.96
CA LEU A 160 21.77 9.78 14.61
C LEU A 160 20.78 10.25 13.54
N ILE A 161 19.48 10.35 13.85
CA ILE A 161 18.43 10.74 12.89
C ILE A 161 17.29 11.51 13.58
N SER A 162 16.52 12.29 12.82
CA SER A 162 15.28 12.90 13.33
C SER A 162 14.19 11.84 13.57
N GLY A 163 13.26 12.11 14.48
CA GLY A 163 12.16 11.18 14.78
C GLY A 163 11.24 10.92 13.58
N GLU A 164 11.03 11.93 12.75
CA GLU A 164 10.21 11.86 11.54
C GLU A 164 10.88 11.01 10.45
N VAL A 165 12.21 11.15 10.31
CA VAL A 165 13.01 10.33 9.40
C VAL A 165 13.02 8.86 9.85
N TRP A 166 13.03 8.62 11.16
CA TRP A 166 12.96 7.26 11.72
C TRP A 166 11.68 6.53 11.33
N GLU A 167 10.53 7.20 11.39
CA GLU A 167 9.25 6.58 11.01
C GLU A 167 9.23 6.16 9.53
N LEU A 168 9.72 7.04 8.64
CA LEU A 168 9.82 6.74 7.21
C LEU A 168 10.83 5.61 6.93
N LEU A 169 11.97 5.62 7.62
CA LEU A 169 12.97 4.55 7.52
C LEU A 169 12.38 3.21 8.00
N LEU A 170 11.62 3.21 9.09
CA LEU A 170 10.96 2.02 9.62
C LEU A 170 9.94 1.47 8.63
N VAL A 171 9.15 2.33 7.98
CA VAL A 171 8.24 1.91 6.89
C VAL A 171 9.02 1.28 5.74
N ALA A 172 10.14 1.87 5.32
CA ALA A 172 10.98 1.32 4.25
C ALA A 172 11.58 -0.05 4.63
N ILE A 173 12.07 -0.20 5.86
CA ILE A 173 12.58 -1.48 6.39
C ILE A 173 11.46 -2.52 6.42
N LEU A 174 10.26 -2.16 6.90
CA LEU A 174 9.12 -3.08 6.93
C LEU A 174 8.71 -3.54 5.53
N LEU A 175 8.70 -2.62 4.55
CA LEU A 175 8.43 -2.96 3.15
C LEU A 175 9.50 -3.90 2.57
N MET A 176 10.77 -3.67 2.90
CA MET A 176 11.88 -4.55 2.48
C MET A 176 11.76 -5.94 3.12
N VAL A 177 11.53 -6.01 4.43
CA VAL A 177 11.28 -7.27 5.17
C VAL A 177 10.08 -8.01 4.56
N TYR A 178 8.95 -7.33 4.37
CA TYR A 178 7.76 -7.92 3.77
C TYR A 178 8.03 -8.49 2.38
N SER A 179 8.73 -7.73 1.52
CA SER A 179 9.02 -8.16 0.16
C SER A 179 9.94 -9.40 0.11
N GLU A 180 11.05 -9.41 0.87
CA GLU A 180 12.00 -10.52 0.82
C GLU A 180 11.42 -11.77 1.48
N THR A 181 10.79 -11.62 2.65
CA THR A 181 10.19 -12.75 3.37
C THR A 181 9.05 -13.38 2.58
N ALA A 182 8.12 -12.61 2.01
CA ALA A 182 7.03 -13.15 1.22
C ALA A 182 7.55 -13.89 -0.04
N GLN A 183 8.51 -13.31 -0.76
CA GLN A 183 9.09 -13.95 -1.95
C GLN A 183 9.90 -15.20 -1.60
N ALA A 184 10.65 -15.18 -0.49
CA ALA A 184 11.41 -16.33 0.01
C ALA A 184 10.48 -17.47 0.45
N THR A 185 9.45 -17.19 1.26
CA THR A 185 8.47 -18.18 1.70
C THR A 185 7.79 -18.86 0.51
N ILE A 186 7.33 -18.10 -0.49
CA ILE A 186 6.71 -18.68 -1.69
C ILE A 186 7.72 -19.56 -2.44
N ARG A 187 8.96 -19.10 -2.65
CA ARG A 187 10.02 -19.88 -3.33
C ARG A 187 10.33 -21.20 -2.61
N PHE A 188 10.50 -21.16 -1.29
CA PHE A 188 10.81 -22.35 -0.51
C PHE A 188 9.64 -23.32 -0.43
N LEU A 189 8.41 -22.82 -0.38
CA LEU A 189 7.22 -23.67 -0.37
C LEU A 189 6.99 -24.33 -1.74
N GLU A 190 7.14 -23.58 -2.84
CA GLU A 190 7.13 -24.13 -4.21
C GLU A 190 8.19 -25.23 -4.39
N TYR A 191 9.39 -25.00 -3.88
CA TYR A 191 10.47 -25.99 -3.90
C TYR A 191 10.09 -27.25 -3.11
N ALA A 192 9.62 -27.08 -1.87
CA ALA A 192 9.20 -28.19 -1.01
C ALA A 192 8.06 -29.02 -1.62
N PHE A 193 7.11 -28.39 -2.33
CA PHE A 193 6.03 -29.10 -3.00
C PHE A 193 6.47 -29.88 -4.24
N ARG A 194 7.49 -29.42 -4.96
CA ARG A 194 8.02 -30.09 -6.16
C ARG A 194 8.90 -31.31 -5.87
N LEU A 195 9.41 -31.43 -4.64
CA LEU A 195 10.24 -32.58 -4.26
C LEU A 195 9.44 -33.89 -4.30
N PRO A 196 10.04 -35.00 -4.78
CA PRO A 196 9.47 -36.34 -4.64
C PRO A 196 9.19 -36.68 -3.17
N GLU A 197 8.17 -37.48 -2.93
CA GLU A 197 7.74 -37.82 -1.56
C GLU A 197 8.79 -38.65 -0.79
N SER A 198 9.65 -39.37 -1.51
CA SER A 198 10.84 -40.04 -0.95
C SER A 198 11.86 -39.04 -0.39
N CYS A 199 12.15 -37.96 -1.12
CA CYS A 199 13.09 -36.92 -0.69
C CYS A 199 12.59 -36.13 0.52
N LYS A 200 11.26 -36.03 0.72
CA LYS A 200 10.68 -35.35 1.89
C LYS A 200 10.92 -36.09 3.20
N LYS A 201 11.19 -37.39 3.13
CA LYS A 201 11.41 -38.27 4.29
C LYS A 201 12.89 -38.55 4.54
N ASP A 202 13.76 -38.25 3.58
CA ASP A 202 15.18 -38.45 3.70
C ASP A 202 15.80 -37.36 4.61
N PRO A 203 16.43 -37.72 5.73
CA PRO A 203 16.98 -36.77 6.69
C PRO A 203 18.07 -35.88 6.10
N GLU A 204 18.82 -36.32 5.09
CA GLU A 204 19.88 -35.51 4.50
C GLU A 204 19.30 -34.37 3.65
N TYR A 205 18.25 -34.63 2.87
CA TYR A 205 17.55 -33.58 2.12
C TYR A 205 16.88 -32.56 3.03
N VAL A 206 16.29 -33.01 4.16
CA VAL A 206 15.71 -32.10 5.16
C VAL A 206 16.80 -31.20 5.77
N ARG A 207 17.97 -31.77 6.09
CA ARG A 207 19.11 -31.01 6.64
C ARG A 207 19.65 -29.98 5.66
N GLN A 208 19.76 -30.33 4.38
CA GLN A 208 20.19 -29.40 3.34
C GLN A 208 19.18 -28.26 3.14
N PHE A 209 17.88 -28.57 3.12
CA PHE A 209 16.84 -27.54 3.03
C PHE A 209 16.87 -26.58 4.23
N GLN A 210 17.01 -27.10 5.45
CA GLN A 210 17.17 -26.29 6.66
C GLN A 210 18.42 -25.41 6.62
N SER A 211 19.54 -25.93 6.12
CA SER A 211 20.78 -25.17 5.95
C SER A 211 20.59 -23.99 4.99
N ILE A 212 19.95 -24.22 3.84
CA ILE A 212 19.64 -23.16 2.86
C ILE A 212 18.71 -22.10 3.47
N LEU A 213 17.67 -22.53 4.17
CA LEU A 213 16.69 -21.63 4.79
C LEU A 213 17.35 -20.77 5.88
N ASN A 214 18.13 -21.36 6.78
CA ASN A 214 18.84 -20.63 7.84
C ASN A 214 19.87 -19.65 7.26
N THR A 215 20.63 -20.08 6.26
CA THR A 215 21.61 -19.23 5.58
C THR A 215 20.92 -18.03 4.93
N HIS A 216 19.81 -18.26 4.23
CA HIS A 216 19.02 -17.18 3.65
C HIS A 216 18.48 -16.22 4.72
N MET A 217 17.91 -16.72 5.82
CA MET A 217 17.45 -15.89 6.92
C MET A 217 18.56 -15.01 7.52
N HIS A 218 19.75 -15.58 7.75
CA HIS A 218 20.89 -14.83 8.25
C HIS A 218 21.31 -13.72 7.28
N HIS A 219 21.43 -14.02 5.98
CA HIS A 219 21.76 -13.01 4.98
C HIS A 219 20.71 -11.91 4.91
N THR A 220 19.43 -12.24 4.95
CA THR A 220 18.34 -11.26 4.92
C THR A 220 18.42 -10.31 6.12
N VAL A 221 18.64 -10.82 7.34
CA VAL A 221 18.80 -9.97 8.53
C VAL A 221 20.03 -9.06 8.41
N VAL A 222 21.17 -9.62 8.01
CA VAL A 222 22.43 -8.87 7.89
C VAL A 222 22.32 -7.77 6.84
N VAL A 223 21.76 -8.08 5.66
CA VAL A 223 21.62 -7.11 4.57
C VAL A 223 20.63 -6.01 4.93
N ILE A 224 19.45 -6.35 5.47
CA ILE A 224 18.44 -5.35 5.85
C ILE A 224 19.00 -4.42 6.95
N PHE A 225 19.70 -4.97 7.94
CA PHE A 225 20.36 -4.18 8.97
C PHE A 225 21.43 -3.27 8.38
N ALA A 226 22.31 -3.79 7.53
CA ALA A 226 23.37 -3.00 6.90
C ALA A 226 22.80 -1.88 6.03
N VAL A 227 21.77 -2.15 5.23
CA VAL A 227 21.10 -1.15 4.39
C VAL A 227 20.45 -0.08 5.26
N GLY A 228 19.72 -0.47 6.32
CA GLY A 228 19.12 0.48 7.27
C GLY A 228 20.19 1.36 7.92
N PHE A 229 21.30 0.78 8.37
CA PHE A 229 22.40 1.50 8.99
C PHE A 229 23.09 2.48 8.03
N VAL A 230 23.44 2.03 6.83
CA VAL A 230 24.05 2.89 5.81
C VAL A 230 23.10 4.01 5.40
N THR A 231 21.79 3.75 5.34
CA THR A 231 20.78 4.77 5.04
C THR A 231 20.73 5.83 6.14
N MET A 232 20.78 5.45 7.42
CA MET A 232 20.86 6.39 8.53
C MET A 232 22.11 7.29 8.43
N LEU A 233 23.28 6.71 8.16
CA LEU A 233 24.51 7.48 7.98
C LEU A 233 24.45 8.40 6.75
N ALA A 234 23.83 7.95 5.66
CA ALA A 234 23.68 8.74 4.45
C ALA A 234 22.76 9.94 4.67
N LEU A 235 21.68 9.78 5.44
CA LEU A 235 20.76 10.88 5.76
C LEU A 235 21.40 11.91 6.71
N LYS A 236 22.33 11.48 7.56
CA LYS A 236 23.10 12.36 8.45
C LYS A 236 24.45 12.79 7.87
N PHE A 237 24.72 12.53 6.59
CA PHE A 237 26.06 12.67 6.01
C PHE A 237 26.65 14.07 6.17
N ASP A 238 25.81 15.10 6.02
CA ASP A 238 26.23 16.49 6.11
C ASP A 238 26.61 16.90 7.54
N ASP A 239 25.78 16.56 8.54
CA ASP A 239 26.08 16.81 9.95
C ASP A 239 27.27 15.98 10.43
N LEU A 240 27.42 14.74 9.92
CA LEU A 240 28.53 13.86 10.24
C LEU A 240 29.87 14.43 9.70
N ILE A 241 29.86 15.06 8.53
CA ILE A 241 31.03 15.80 8.03
C ILE A 241 31.33 16.99 8.94
N ILE A 242 30.32 17.76 9.35
CA ILE A 242 30.50 18.90 10.25
C ILE A 242 31.10 18.45 11.60
N ASP A 243 30.60 17.36 12.17
CA ASP A 243 31.10 16.77 13.43
C ASP A 243 32.56 16.28 13.28
N ILE A 244 32.88 15.58 12.18
CA ILE A 244 34.24 15.10 11.91
C ILE A 244 35.20 16.27 11.70
N VAL A 245 34.79 17.30 10.95
CA VAL A 245 35.59 18.51 10.73
C VAL A 245 35.79 19.28 12.04
N GLY A 246 34.77 19.33 12.90
CA GLY A 246 34.86 19.92 14.25
C GLY A 246 35.83 19.16 15.16
N TRP A 247 35.87 17.83 15.05
CA TRP A 247 36.81 16.99 15.80
C TRP A 247 38.25 17.07 15.25
N ALA A 248 38.40 17.22 13.93
CA ALA A 248 39.70 17.27 13.25
C ALA A 248 40.50 18.57 13.49
N GLY A 249 39.95 19.54 14.23
CA GLY A 249 40.74 20.61 14.86
C GLY A 249 40.13 22.01 14.74
N SER A 250 40.56 22.92 15.62
CA SER A 250 40.10 24.32 15.74
C SER A 250 40.88 25.32 14.86
N GLY A 251 41.29 24.91 13.66
CA GLY A 251 42.05 25.74 12.72
C GLY A 251 41.17 26.62 11.82
N GLN A 252 41.72 27.72 11.29
CA GLN A 252 41.01 28.63 10.37
C GLN A 252 40.43 27.92 9.13
N TRP A 253 41.07 26.83 8.69
CA TRP A 253 40.59 25.97 7.61
C TRP A 253 39.32 25.19 7.97
N SER A 254 39.23 24.61 9.18
CA SER A 254 38.02 23.87 9.61
C SER A 254 36.84 24.82 9.84
N GLY A 255 37.11 26.05 10.31
CA GLY A 255 36.10 27.11 10.40
C GLY A 255 35.51 27.51 9.05
N GLN A 256 36.37 27.74 8.04
CA GLN A 256 35.92 28.09 6.68
C GLN A 256 35.17 26.95 5.98
N VAL A 257 35.60 25.70 6.18
CA VAL A 257 34.91 24.52 5.64
C VAL A 257 33.55 24.34 6.31
N ARG A 258 33.46 24.54 7.64
CA ARG A 258 32.20 24.48 8.39
C ARG A 258 31.20 25.55 7.96
N GLU A 259 31.65 26.80 7.83
CA GLU A 259 30.81 27.93 7.41
C GLU A 259 30.34 27.78 5.95
N SER A 260 31.20 27.27 5.06
CA SER A 260 30.85 26.95 3.67
C SER A 260 29.84 25.80 3.55
N LEU A 261 29.98 24.76 4.40
CA LEU A 261 29.02 23.66 4.49
C LEU A 261 27.68 24.11 5.07
N GLU A 262 27.68 24.88 6.17
CA GLU A 262 26.47 25.47 6.74
C GLU A 262 25.75 26.35 5.71
N LEU A 263 26.46 27.21 4.97
CA LEU A 263 25.86 28.03 3.90
C LEU A 263 25.29 27.18 2.76
N ARG A 264 25.98 26.13 2.29
CA ARG A 264 25.44 25.22 1.27
C ARG A 264 24.22 24.45 1.78
N LEU A 265 24.14 24.14 3.07
CA LEU A 265 23.00 23.48 3.67
C LEU A 265 21.83 24.44 3.85
N THR A 266 22.05 25.69 4.28
CA THR A 266 21.00 26.70 4.40
C THR A 266 20.46 27.09 3.03
N TYR A 267 21.31 27.40 2.06
CA TYR A 267 20.87 27.80 0.72
C TYR A 267 20.44 26.61 -0.14
N GLY A 268 21.07 25.44 0.01
CA GLY A 268 20.67 24.21 -0.69
C GLY A 268 19.33 23.67 -0.22
N LYS A 269 19.06 23.68 1.10
CA LYS A 269 17.74 23.30 1.65
C LYS A 269 16.65 24.28 1.25
N VAL A 270 16.93 25.58 1.21
CA VAL A 270 15.94 26.60 0.77
C VAL A 270 15.62 26.43 -0.72
N ILE A 271 16.63 26.19 -1.56
CA ILE A 271 16.40 25.95 -3.00
C ILE A 271 15.70 24.61 -3.24
N SER A 272 16.01 23.56 -2.49
CA SER A 272 15.31 22.26 -2.63
C SER A 272 13.91 22.25 -2.02
N ALA A 273 13.58 23.20 -1.15
CA ALA A 273 12.22 23.42 -0.64
C ALA A 273 11.38 24.30 -1.59
N MET A 274 12.02 25.13 -2.43
CA MET A 274 11.35 25.99 -3.42
C MET A 274 11.24 25.36 -4.84
N LEU A 275 11.91 24.24 -5.09
CA LEU A 275 11.81 23.42 -6.32
C LEU A 275 10.99 22.15 -6.07
#